data_AF-A0A511X4Q7-F1
#
_entry.id   AF-A0A511X4Q7-F1
#
_cell.length_a   1.000
_cell.length_b   1.000
_cell.length_c   1.000
_cell.angle_alpha   90.00
_cell.angle_beta   90.00
_cell.angle_gamma   90.00
#
_symmetry.space_group_name_H-M   'P 1'
#
loop_
_entity.id
_entity.type
_entity.pdbx_description
1 polymer ?
#
loop_
_entity_poly.entity_id
_entity_poly.type
_entity_poly.pdbx_seq_one_letter_code
_entity_poly.pdbx_strand_id
1 'polypeptide(L)'
;MKHYIKRLDKRILIGLGFVSVGVLYLKVLSPTFNIHIPCPIKHVTGFDCPGCGMTRLSLSLLEGDLYQAFRYNSLIFILIPLFMVYYYSVSKGKKKMSDYLLYSMLIMTVLFGILRNVPMFSFLAPTLV
;
A
#
# COMPACT_ATOMS: atom_id res chain seq x y z
N MET A 1 13.88 -39.52 2.32
CA MET A 1 12.86 -38.55 2.76
C MET A 1 13.45 -37.37 3.56
N LYS A 2 14.61 -36.82 3.14
CA LYS A 2 15.38 -35.78 3.88
C LYS A 2 15.86 -34.59 3.02
N HIS A 3 15.42 -34.49 1.76
CA HIS A 3 15.95 -33.52 0.78
C HIS A 3 14.95 -32.43 0.34
N TYR A 4 13.82 -32.25 1.03
CA TYR A 4 12.73 -31.37 0.58
C TYR A 4 12.80 -29.91 1.04
N ILE A 5 13.79 -29.55 1.87
CA ILE A 5 13.95 -28.17 2.36
C ILE A 5 14.68 -27.35 1.29
N LYS A 6 13.87 -26.80 0.37
CA LYS A 6 14.26 -25.89 -0.71
C LYS A 6 15.11 -24.73 -0.17
N ARG A 7 16.18 -24.38 -0.89
CA ARG A 7 16.86 -23.08 -0.78
C ARG A 7 15.79 -21.98 -0.90
N LEU A 8 15.49 -21.31 0.22
CA LEU A 8 14.66 -20.12 0.20
C LEU A 8 15.46 -19.02 -0.52
N ASP A 9 14.91 -18.46 -1.60
CA ASP A 9 15.57 -17.41 -2.38
C ASP A 9 15.90 -16.22 -1.45
N LYS A 10 17.13 -15.70 -1.57
CA LYS A 10 17.59 -14.52 -0.82
C LYS A 10 16.61 -13.35 -0.91
N ARG A 11 15.90 -13.20 -2.03
CA ARG A 11 14.87 -12.17 -2.23
C ARG A 11 13.66 -12.36 -1.31
N ILE A 12 13.23 -13.61 -1.11
CA ILE A 12 12.11 -13.95 -0.22
C ILE A 12 12.51 -13.67 1.23
N LEU A 13 13.73 -14.05 1.62
CA LEU A 13 14.27 -13.74 2.96
C LEU A 13 14.31 -12.24 3.23
N ILE A 14 14.78 -11.44 2.26
CA ILE A 14 14.79 -9.97 2.38
C ILE A 14 13.36 -9.43 2.51
N GLY A 15 12.43 -9.89 1.67
CA GLY A 15 11.03 -9.47 1.74
C GLY A 15 10.39 -9.79 3.09
N LEU A 16 10.59 -11.00 3.60
CA LEU A 16 10.12 -11.40 4.93
C LEU A 16 10.76 -10.56 6.04
N GLY A 17 12.04 -10.21 5.91
CA GLY A 17 12.73 -9.31 6.83
C GLY A 17 12.06 -7.93 6.89
N PHE A 18 11.79 -7.32 5.73
CA PHE A 18 11.10 -6.02 5.67
C PHE A 18 9.69 -6.08 6.26
N VAL A 19 8.92 -7.12 5.94
CA VAL A 19 7.57 -7.31 6.52
C VAL A 19 7.66 -7.44 8.04
N SER A 20 8.60 -8.24 8.54
CA SER A 20 8.79 -8.46 9.98
C SER A 20 9.14 -7.17 10.72
N VAL A 21 10.07 -6.37 10.15
CA VAL A 21 10.44 -5.05 10.71
C VAL A 21 9.25 -4.09 10.66
N GLY A 22 8.47 -4.09 9.56
CA GLY A 22 7.26 -3.28 9.44
C GLY A 22 6.21 -3.64 10.50
N VAL A 23 5.97 -4.94 10.73
CA VAL A 23 5.04 -5.41 11.76
C VAL A 23 5.54 -5.04 13.16
N LEU A 24 6.82 -5.23 13.46
CA LEU A 24 7.43 -4.83 14.72
C LEU A 24 7.27 -3.32 14.96
N TYR A 25 7.52 -2.51 13.92
CA TYR A 25 7.33 -1.07 13.99
C TYR A 25 5.87 -0.70 14.31
N LEU A 26 4.91 -1.26 13.57
CA LEU A 26 3.49 -0.93 13.70
C LEU A 26 2.87 -1.41 15.02
N LYS A 27 3.15 -2.65 15.44
CA LYS A 27 2.50 -3.26 16.62
C LYS A 27 3.25 -3.04 17.92
N VAL A 28 4.56 -2.79 17.89
CA VAL A 28 5.37 -2.66 19.10
C VAL A 28 5.94 -1.25 19.23
N LEU A 29 6.75 -0.79 18.27
CA LEU A 29 7.48 0.48 18.43
C LEU A 29 6.56 1.70 18.41
N SER A 30 5.63 1.77 17.46
CA SER A 30 4.70 2.90 17.30
C SER A 30 3.83 3.12 18.55
N PRO A 31 3.12 2.12 19.10
CA PRO A 31 2.32 2.31 20.32
C PRO A 31 3.17 2.48 21.58
N THR A 32 4.33 1.81 21.69
CA THR A 32 5.17 1.87 22.91
C THR A 32 5.88 3.21 23.07
N PHE A 33 6.36 3.79 21.96
CA PHE A 33 7.11 5.05 21.97
C PHE A 33 6.31 6.25 21.46
N ASN A 34 5.02 6.04 21.14
CA ASN A 34 4.13 7.05 20.56
C ASN A 34 4.69 7.66 19.24
N ILE A 35 5.54 6.91 18.53
CA ILE A 35 6.18 7.35 17.28
C ILE A 35 5.20 7.14 16.14
N HIS A 36 4.58 8.24 15.71
CA HIS A 36 3.74 8.30 14.52
C HIS A 36 4.46 9.09 13.45
N ILE A 37 4.56 8.56 12.23
CA ILE A 37 5.13 9.29 11.10
C ILE A 37 4.00 10.11 10.46
N PRO A 38 3.92 11.44 10.68
CA PRO A 38 2.90 12.25 10.04
C PRO A 38 3.16 12.32 8.53
N CYS A 39 2.10 12.43 7.74
CA CYS A 39 2.24 12.67 6.31
C CYS A 39 2.68 14.13 6.09
N PRO A 40 3.88 14.39 5.53
CA PRO A 40 4.37 15.76 5.35
C PRO A 40 3.49 16.56 4.39
N ILE A 41 2.93 15.91 3.36
CA ILE A 41 2.01 16.55 2.41
C ILE A 41 0.76 17.05 3.13
N LYS A 42 0.10 16.18 3.90
CA LYS A 42 -1.10 16.55 4.67
C LYS A 42 -0.80 17.65 5.69
N HIS A 43 0.37 17.59 6.33
CA HIS A 43 0.80 18.58 7.31
C HIS A 43 1.05 19.97 6.69
N VAL A 44 1.64 20.02 5.49
CA VAL A 44 1.96 21.29 4.82
C VAL A 44 0.76 21.85 4.05
N THR A 45 -0.01 21.01 3.36
CA THR A 45 -1.05 21.47 2.43
C THR A 45 -2.47 21.32 2.97
N GLY A 46 -2.67 20.52 4.01
CA GLY A 46 -4.01 20.13 4.48
C GLY A 46 -4.72 19.11 3.60
N PHE A 47 -4.16 18.73 2.44
CA PHE A 47 -4.78 17.77 1.51
C PHE A 47 -4.31 16.34 1.75
N ASP A 48 -5.23 15.39 1.61
CA ASP A 48 -4.91 13.95 1.65
C ASP A 48 -4.28 13.53 0.32
N CYS A 49 -3.01 13.11 0.36
CA CYS A 49 -2.34 12.55 -0.79
C CYS A 49 -2.86 11.12 -1.08
N PRO A 50 -2.60 10.54 -2.27
CA PRO A 50 -3.10 9.19 -2.59
C PRO A 50 -2.54 8.09 -1.65
N GLY A 51 -1.43 8.35 -0.96
CA GLY A 51 -0.86 7.45 0.06
C GLY A 51 -1.34 7.70 1.49
N CYS A 52 -2.15 8.73 1.75
CA CYS A 52 -2.69 8.96 3.10
C CYS A 52 -3.56 7.77 3.53
N GLY A 53 -3.37 7.31 4.77
CA GLY A 53 -4.07 6.17 5.36
C GLY A 53 -3.30 4.84 5.36
N MET A 54 -2.15 4.72 4.68
CA MET A 54 -1.45 3.43 4.51
C MET A 54 -0.99 2.77 5.82
N THR A 55 -0.53 3.54 6.81
CA THR A 55 -0.15 3.02 8.13
C THR A 55 -1.35 2.40 8.85
N ARG A 56 -2.49 3.10 8.85
CA ARG A 56 -3.74 2.64 9.48
C ARG A 56 -4.36 1.46 8.72
N LEU A 57 -4.29 1.48 7.39
CA LEU A 57 -4.62 0.34 6.55
C LEU A 57 -3.83 -0.90 6.96
N SER A 58 -2.51 -0.77 7.10
CA SER A 58 -1.64 -1.89 7.49
C SER A 58 -2.00 -2.45 8.86
N LEU A 59 -2.32 -1.58 9.82
CA LEU A 59 -2.78 -1.99 11.15
C LEU A 59 -4.11 -2.75 11.09
N SER A 60 -5.10 -2.25 10.36
CA SER A 60 -6.39 -2.94 10.18
C SER A 60 -6.24 -4.28 9.48
N LEU A 61 -5.35 -4.39 8.48
CA LEU A 61 -5.03 -5.68 7.86
C LEU A 61 -4.44 -6.67 8.86
N LEU A 62 -3.57 -6.22 9.77
CA LEU A 62 -3.02 -7.07 10.84
C LEU A 62 -4.06 -7.46 11.89
N GLU A 63 -5.14 -6.69 12.02
CA GLU A 63 -6.29 -6.97 12.91
C GLU A 63 -7.37 -7.81 12.22
N GLY A 64 -7.24 -8.06 10.91
CA GLY A 64 -8.23 -8.79 10.11
C GLY A 64 -9.42 -7.96 9.67
N ASP A 65 -9.41 -6.64 9.92
CA ASP A 65 -10.48 -5.74 9.49
C ASP A 65 -10.24 -5.24 8.06
N LEU A 66 -10.69 -6.05 7.10
CA LEU A 66 -10.59 -5.74 5.67
C LEU A 66 -11.44 -4.54 5.27
N TYR A 67 -12.60 -4.35 5.91
CA TYR A 67 -13.49 -3.24 5.59
C TYR A 67 -12.82 -1.92 5.97
N GLN A 68 -12.29 -1.84 7.18
CA GLN A 68 -11.64 -0.63 7.66
C GLN A 68 -10.30 -0.38 6.93
N ALA A 69 -9.56 -1.43 6.57
CA ALA A 69 -8.41 -1.33 5.68
C ALA A 69 -8.79 -0.69 4.32
N PHE A 70 -9.88 -1.14 3.70
CA PHE A 70 -10.39 -0.57 2.46
C PHE A 70 -10.82 0.90 2.62
N ARG A 71 -11.46 1.24 3.75
CA ARG A 71 -11.86 2.63 4.05
C ARG A 71 -10.67 3.55 4.28
N TYR A 72 -9.52 3.05 4.75
CA TYR A 72 -8.31 3.87 4.89
C TYR A 72 -7.66 4.20 3.55
N ASN A 73 -7.61 3.23 2.62
CA ASN A 73 -7.08 3.46 1.29
C ASN A 73 -7.61 2.40 0.30
N SER A 74 -8.68 2.73 -0.43
CA SER A 74 -9.27 1.80 -1.41
C SER A 74 -8.42 1.64 -2.66
N LEU A 75 -7.60 2.64 -2.99
CA LEU A 75 -6.74 2.62 -4.18
C LEU A 75 -5.74 1.46 -4.14
N ILE A 76 -5.21 1.09 -2.96
CA ILE A 76 -4.21 0.01 -2.87
C ILE A 76 -4.77 -1.35 -3.32
N PHE A 77 -6.07 -1.60 -3.09
CA PHE A 77 -6.73 -2.84 -3.48
C PHE A 77 -6.85 -2.98 -5.00
N ILE A 78 -6.78 -1.87 -5.72
CA ILE A 78 -6.75 -1.82 -7.19
C ILE A 78 -5.30 -1.84 -7.69
N LEU A 79 -4.41 -1.08 -7.05
CA LEU A 79 -3.01 -0.98 -7.50
C LEU A 79 -2.23 -2.29 -7.30
N ILE A 80 -2.47 -3.05 -6.24
CA ILE A 80 -1.78 -4.33 -5.99
C ILE A 80 -1.98 -5.32 -7.15
N PRO A 81 -3.21 -5.71 -7.55
CA PRO A 81 -3.38 -6.65 -8.65
C PRO A 81 -2.86 -6.10 -9.98
N LEU A 82 -3.04 -4.81 -10.26
CA LEU A 82 -2.47 -4.19 -11.46
C LEU A 82 -0.95 -4.23 -11.48
N PHE A 83 -0.31 -4.01 -10.33
CA PHE A 83 1.14 -4.11 -10.20
C PHE A 83 1.63 -5.54 -10.43
N MET A 84 0.89 -6.56 -9.98
CA MET A 84 1.20 -7.97 -10.28
C MET A 84 1.15 -8.25 -11.78
N VAL A 85 0.10 -7.78 -12.47
CA VAL A 85 -0.04 -7.92 -13.93
C VAL A 85 1.05 -7.14 -14.68
N TYR A 86 1.40 -5.95 -14.20
CA TYR A 86 2.51 -5.14 -14.72
C TYR A 86 3.83 -5.91 -14.62
N TYR A 87 4.17 -6.42 -13.43
CA TYR A 87 5.40 -7.18 -13.21
C TYR A 87 5.46 -8.42 -14.10
N TYR A 88 4.34 -9.15 -14.23
CA TYR A 88 4.25 -10.28 -15.15
C TYR A 88 4.48 -9.86 -16.60
N SER A 89 3.88 -8.75 -17.04
CA SER A 89 4.03 -8.22 -18.40
C SER A 89 5.47 -7.82 -18.72
N VAL A 90 6.16 -7.17 -17.77
CA VAL A 90 7.58 -6.85 -17.84
C VAL A 90 8.42 -8.12 -17.94
N SER A 91 8.13 -9.14 -17.12
CA SER A 91 8.85 -10.43 -17.15
C SER A 91 8.74 -11.18 -18.48
N LYS A 92 7.65 -10.93 -19.23
CA LYS A 92 7.39 -11.50 -20.56
C LYS A 92 7.84 -10.58 -21.70
N GLY A 93 8.51 -9.47 -21.41
CA GLY A 93 8.99 -8.51 -22.42
C GLY A 93 7.87 -7.76 -23.16
N LYS A 94 6.64 -7.74 -22.64
CA LYS A 94 5.48 -7.09 -23.28
C LYS A 94 5.48 -5.57 -23.04
N LYS A 95 6.44 -4.85 -23.65
CA LYS A 95 6.66 -3.41 -23.42
C LYS A 95 5.40 -2.54 -23.56
N LYS A 96 4.65 -2.68 -24.65
CA LYS A 96 3.41 -1.90 -24.85
C LYS A 96 2.42 -2.08 -23.70
N MET A 97 2.19 -3.33 -23.27
CA MET A 97 1.26 -3.64 -22.19
C MET A 97 1.76 -3.12 -20.84
N SER A 98 3.06 -3.26 -20.54
CA SER A 98 3.63 -2.70 -19.31
C SER A 98 3.53 -1.18 -19.26
N ASP A 99 3.74 -0.51 -20.39
CA ASP A 99 3.64 0.96 -20.47
C ASP A 99 2.21 1.42 -20.25
N TYR A 100 1.22 0.79 -20.91
CA TYR A 100 -0.19 1.08 -20.68
C TYR A 100 -0.60 0.86 -19.21
N LEU A 101 -0.15 -0.24 -18.58
CA LEU A 101 -0.43 -0.51 -17.17
C LEU A 101 0.19 0.57 -16.27
N LEU A 102 1.45 0.94 -16.50
CA LEU A 102 2.12 1.99 -15.74
C LEU A 102 1.39 3.33 -15.84
N TYR A 103 1.08 3.78 -17.06
CA TYR A 103 0.36 5.03 -17.27
C TYR A 103 -1.04 4.99 -16.65
N SER A 104 -1.75 3.87 -16.77
CA SER A 104 -3.07 3.72 -16.14
C SER A 104 -2.99 3.86 -14.62
N MET A 105 -2.02 3.22 -13.96
CA MET A 105 -1.81 3.29 -12.52
C MET A 105 -1.46 4.70 -12.06
N LEU A 106 -0.61 5.41 -12.81
CA LEU A 106 -0.27 6.81 -12.51
C LEU A 106 -1.50 7.72 -12.61
N ILE A 107 -2.28 7.59 -13.69
CA ILE A 107 -3.51 8.37 -13.89
C ILE A 107 -4.50 8.10 -12.75
N MET A 108 -4.75 6.83 -12.43
CA MET A 108 -5.64 6.46 -11.31
C MET A 108 -5.16 7.03 -9.99
N THR A 109 -3.86 7.01 -9.73
CA THR A 109 -3.27 7.53 -8.48
C THR A 109 -3.48 9.04 -8.36
N VAL A 110 -3.26 9.79 -9.44
CA VAL A 110 -3.48 11.24 -9.48
C VAL A 110 -4.97 11.56 -9.33
N LEU A 111 -5.83 10.89 -10.11
CA LEU A 111 -7.29 11.09 -10.05
C LEU A 111 -7.83 10.77 -8.66
N PHE A 112 -7.41 9.66 -8.05
CA PHE A 112 -7.81 9.31 -6.69
C PHE A 112 -7.37 10.38 -5.67
N GLY A 113 -6.13 10.87 -5.79
CA GLY A 113 -5.61 11.94 -4.95
C GLY A 113 -6.42 13.24 -5.08
N ILE A 114 -6.87 13.59 -6.29
CA ILE A 114 -7.72 14.78 -6.50
C ILE A 114 -9.12 14.52 -5.94
N LEU A 115 -9.77 13.44 -6.36
CA LEU A 115 -11.15 13.13 -6.02
C LEU A 115 -11.35 13.03 -4.51
N ARG A 116 -10.43 12.41 -3.76
CA ARG A 116 -10.58 12.25 -2.31
C ARG A 116 -10.61 13.54 -1.51
N ASN A 117 -10.20 14.66 -2.10
CA ASN A 117 -10.22 15.99 -1.47
C ASN A 117 -11.44 16.83 -1.90
N VAL A 118 -12.33 16.31 -2.75
CA VAL A 118 -13.56 16.96 -3.19
C VAL A 118 -14.72 16.57 -2.25
N PRO A 119 -15.56 17.50 -1.77
CA PRO A 119 -16.65 17.19 -0.83
C PRO A 119 -17.59 16.07 -1.28
N MET A 120 -17.91 16.04 -2.58
CA MET A 120 -18.75 15.00 -3.22
C MET A 120 -18.15 13.59 -3.11
N PHE A 121 -16.83 13.48 -3.02
CA PHE A 121 -16.09 12.21 -2.96
C PHE A 121 -15.33 12.05 -1.63
N SER A 122 -15.77 12.74 -0.58
CA SER A 122 -15.20 12.67 0.77
C SER A 122 -15.15 11.25 1.36
N PHE A 123 -15.99 10.34 0.85
CA PHE A 123 -15.96 8.92 1.23
C PHE A 123 -14.65 8.19 0.82
N LEU A 124 -13.85 8.75 -0.10
CA LEU A 124 -12.52 8.25 -0.46
C LEU A 124 -11.41 8.75 0.49
N ALA A 125 -11.69 9.76 1.33
CA ALA A 125 -10.77 10.20 2.37
C ALA A 125 -10.66 9.14 3.48
N PRO A 126 -9.50 9.03 4.16
CA PRO A 126 -9.35 8.06 5.22
C PRO A 126 -10.30 8.41 6.38
N THR A 127 -10.92 7.41 7.00
CA THR A 127 -11.78 7.61 8.17
C THR A 127 -10.98 8.13 9.37
N LEU A 128 -11.67 8.77 10.32
CA LEU A 128 -11.06 9.39 11.52
C LEU A 128 -11.07 8.50 12.77
N VAL A 129 -11.62 7.29 12.65
CA VAL A 129 -11.53 6.24 13.69
C VAL A 129 -10.08 5.85 13.99
#